data_AF-A0AAX2RGT7-F1
#
_entry.id   AF-A0AAX2RGT7-F1
#
_cell.length_a   1.000
_cell.length_b   1.000
_cell.length_c   1.000
_cell.angle_alpha   90.00
_cell.angle_beta   90.00
_cell.angle_gamma   90.00
#
_symmetry.space_group_name_H-M   'P 1'
#
loop_
_entity.id
_entity.type
_entity.pdbx_description
1 polymer ?
#
loop_
_entity_poly.entity_id
_entity_poly.type
_entity_poly.pdbx_seq_one_letter_code
_entity_poly.pdbx_strand_id
1 'polypeptide(L)'
;MSLISVAFANLRFSGVLPAARTLSCAVSLAAACVAIGMPGGARPAEAATLTQRERLEAPVKAVAGQRVAVDTPQGNAVLPVYADRPLDQAAPDVTRVFVVIHGTLRNADAYYASGREVVEKAGAAGKGTMVVAPQFLTRADTRAFSLPAQTLAWTQEGWKGGDAARQPGPISSFTALDALLAHFADRSLYPALSSVVVIGHSAGAQLLQRYAVAGHEGDALVRAGIAVRYVVANPSSYLYFDDERPDGQAIAGGTCPRANEWKYGLESAPPYVASQDVRALETRYVARHVVYLLGQADTNPYTHFIDRSCAAMAQGPYRLARGLAYFDYLKKRHPDDLAQQVVEVPGVGHDNLGMFTSACGLAVLFGQALPQSCPVVAGTAPAVRAELP
;
A
#
# COMPACT_ATOMS: atom_id res chain seq x y z
N MET A 1 -4.77 61.89 34.44
CA MET A 1 -4.05 62.15 35.71
C MET A 1 -3.07 60.98 35.92
N SER A 2 -1.81 61.27 36.28
CA SER A 2 -0.68 60.40 36.74
C SER A 2 -0.60 58.93 36.26
N LEU A 3 0.43 58.38 35.58
CA LEU A 3 1.90 58.60 35.47
C LEU A 3 2.76 58.33 36.74
N ILE A 4 4.00 57.83 36.50
CA ILE A 4 5.01 57.16 37.40
C ILE A 4 4.85 55.61 37.41
N SER A 5 5.79 54.71 37.07
CA SER A 5 7.16 54.71 36.43
C SER A 5 8.43 54.47 37.30
N VAL A 6 9.42 53.74 36.72
CA VAL A 6 10.84 53.42 37.15
C VAL A 6 11.01 52.62 38.49
N ALA A 7 12.07 51.86 38.82
CA ALA A 7 13.40 51.61 38.21
C ALA A 7 14.06 50.24 38.61
N PHE A 8 15.20 49.92 37.98
CA PHE A 8 16.13 48.79 38.24
C PHE A 8 17.05 49.00 39.46
N ALA A 9 17.61 47.91 40.03
CA ALA A 9 19.01 47.87 40.49
C ALA A 9 19.58 46.43 40.58
N ASN A 10 20.85 46.27 40.19
CA ASN A 10 21.66 45.05 40.40
C ASN A 10 22.47 45.16 41.70
N LEU A 11 22.95 44.02 42.25
CA LEU A 11 24.16 44.00 43.08
C LEU A 11 24.97 42.70 42.87
N ARG A 12 26.28 42.87 42.74
CA ARG A 12 27.30 41.82 42.55
C ARG A 12 27.99 41.51 43.87
N PHE A 13 28.66 40.35 43.95
CA PHE A 13 29.89 40.24 44.75
C PHE A 13 31.02 39.54 43.97
N SER A 14 32.17 40.21 43.93
CA SER A 14 33.51 39.75 43.54
C SER A 14 34.13 38.86 44.65
N GLY A 15 35.16 38.03 44.46
CA GLY A 15 36.02 37.69 43.30
C GLY A 15 36.74 36.33 43.60
N VAL A 16 38.04 36.05 43.36
CA VAL A 16 39.22 36.76 42.77
C VAL A 16 40.18 35.67 42.17
N LEU A 17 41.16 36.05 41.34
CA LEU A 17 42.19 35.21 40.65
C LEU A 17 43.59 35.32 41.35
N PRO A 18 44.62 34.45 41.14
CA PRO A 18 45.43 34.32 39.88
C PRO A 18 45.95 32.88 39.53
N ALA A 19 46.21 32.50 38.26
CA ALA A 19 47.43 32.65 37.42
C ALA A 19 48.71 31.91 37.94
N ALA A 20 49.62 31.33 37.13
CA ALA A 20 49.82 31.40 35.67
C ALA A 20 50.66 30.23 35.05
N ARG A 21 50.53 30.07 33.71
CA ARG A 21 51.55 29.79 32.65
C ARG A 21 52.68 28.72 32.78
N THR A 22 52.56 27.69 31.94
CA THR A 22 53.53 27.14 30.94
C THR A 22 55.01 26.84 31.27
N LEU A 23 55.47 25.59 31.00
CA LEU A 23 56.40 25.26 29.88
C LEU A 23 56.58 23.73 29.67
N SER A 24 57.16 23.34 28.53
CA SER A 24 57.45 21.94 28.12
C SER A 24 58.68 21.33 28.80
N CYS A 25 58.73 19.99 28.95
CA CYS A 25 59.62 19.12 28.15
C CYS A 25 59.39 17.61 28.42
N ALA A 26 59.99 16.75 27.60
CA ALA A 26 59.84 15.29 27.65
C ALA A 26 60.73 14.59 28.69
N VAL A 27 60.39 13.35 29.05
CA VAL A 27 61.31 12.19 29.09
C VAL A 27 60.49 10.89 29.22
N SER A 28 60.87 9.86 28.47
CA SER A 28 60.25 8.54 28.49
C SER A 28 60.75 7.69 29.66
N LEU A 29 59.87 6.91 30.30
CA LEU A 29 60.27 5.70 31.03
C LEU A 29 59.40 4.52 30.59
N ALA A 30 60.04 3.40 30.27
CA ALA A 30 59.37 2.20 29.77
C ALA A 30 58.80 1.37 30.93
N ALA A 31 57.57 0.88 30.78
CA ALA A 31 57.01 -0.20 31.58
C ALA A 31 56.77 -1.40 30.65
N ALA A 32 57.51 -2.48 30.86
CA ALA A 32 57.35 -3.71 30.11
C ALA A 32 56.12 -4.48 30.61
N CYS A 33 55.04 -4.50 29.81
CA CYS A 33 53.90 -5.39 30.06
C CYS A 33 54.08 -6.70 29.31
N VAL A 34 54.03 -7.80 30.07
CA VAL A 34 54.18 -9.18 29.58
C VAL A 34 53.10 -9.51 28.54
N ALA A 35 53.52 -10.04 27.38
CA ALA A 35 52.60 -10.53 26.36
C ALA A 35 51.98 -11.86 26.79
N ILE A 36 50.73 -11.82 27.27
CA ILE A 36 49.87 -13.01 27.36
C ILE A 36 49.03 -13.04 26.08
N GLY A 37 49.34 -13.98 25.19
CA GLY A 37 48.61 -14.15 23.95
C GLY A 37 47.18 -14.62 24.21
N MET A 38 46.20 -13.73 24.05
CA MET A 38 44.80 -14.14 23.95
C MET A 38 44.52 -14.67 22.54
N PRO A 39 43.88 -15.85 22.38
CA PRO A 39 43.46 -16.32 21.07
C PRO A 39 42.47 -15.30 20.49
N GLY A 40 42.70 -14.90 19.25
CA GLY A 40 41.88 -13.91 18.57
C GLY A 40 40.42 -14.37 18.50
N GLY A 41 39.58 -13.82 19.38
CA GLY A 41 38.14 -14.01 19.31
C GLY A 41 37.65 -13.44 17.99
N ALA A 42 37.35 -14.31 17.03
CA ALA A 42 36.65 -13.93 15.82
C ALA A 42 35.35 -13.27 16.26
N ARG A 43 35.23 -11.95 15.99
CA ARG A 43 33.95 -11.26 16.18
C ARG A 43 32.93 -12.04 15.35
N PRO A 44 31.79 -12.47 15.92
CA PRO A 44 30.72 -13.02 15.10
C PRO A 44 30.38 -11.97 14.05
N ALA A 45 30.40 -12.36 12.78
CA ALA A 45 30.07 -11.45 11.71
C ALA A 45 28.65 -10.91 11.95
N GLU A 46 28.53 -9.61 12.23
CA GLU A 46 27.23 -8.94 12.17
C GLU A 46 26.68 -9.22 10.78
N ALA A 47 25.58 -9.98 10.72
CA ALA A 47 24.90 -10.27 9.48
C ALA A 47 24.44 -8.94 8.89
N ALA A 48 25.16 -8.47 7.86
CA ALA A 48 24.99 -7.13 7.31
C ALA A 48 23.51 -6.91 6.95
N THR A 49 22.86 -6.00 7.68
CA THR A 49 21.43 -5.77 7.50
C THR A 49 21.25 -5.07 6.16
N LEU A 50 20.75 -5.80 5.15
CA LEU A 50 20.53 -5.28 3.80
C LEU A 50 19.80 -3.93 3.86
N THR A 51 20.35 -2.95 3.16
CA THR A 51 19.77 -1.63 3.04
C THR A 51 18.35 -1.72 2.47
N GLN A 52 17.55 -0.68 2.71
CA GLN A 52 16.20 -0.60 2.13
C GLN A 52 16.23 -0.81 0.62
N ARG A 53 17.23 -0.27 -0.08
CA ARG A 53 17.40 -0.41 -1.53
C ARG A 53 17.68 -1.84 -1.96
N GLU A 54 18.68 -2.50 -1.37
CA GLU A 54 19.02 -3.89 -1.69
C GLU A 54 17.82 -4.82 -1.46
N ARG A 55 17.03 -4.59 -0.41
CA ARG A 55 15.79 -5.35 -0.16
C ARG A 55 14.69 -5.14 -1.20
N LEU A 56 14.65 -4.00 -1.87
CA LEU A 56 13.70 -3.74 -2.96
C LEU A 56 14.20 -4.26 -4.32
N GLU A 57 15.52 -4.22 -4.55
CA GLU A 57 16.17 -4.68 -5.79
C GLU A 57 16.41 -6.20 -5.82
N ALA A 58 16.46 -6.86 -4.66
CA ALA A 58 16.55 -8.32 -4.54
C ALA A 58 15.39 -9.04 -5.27
N PRO A 59 15.65 -10.17 -5.93
CA PRO A 59 14.60 -11.02 -6.49
C PRO A 59 13.62 -11.55 -5.43
N VAL A 60 12.39 -11.83 -5.84
CA VAL A 60 11.39 -12.56 -5.04
C VAL A 60 11.90 -13.94 -4.61
N LYS A 61 11.35 -14.48 -3.52
CA LYS A 61 11.70 -15.83 -3.04
C LYS A 61 11.04 -16.96 -3.82
N ALA A 62 9.88 -16.69 -4.40
CA ALA A 62 9.10 -17.63 -5.19
C ALA A 62 8.34 -16.89 -6.29
N VAL A 63 8.05 -17.61 -7.37
CA VAL A 63 7.17 -17.15 -8.45
C VAL A 63 5.95 -18.04 -8.48
N ALA A 64 4.78 -17.44 -8.77
CA ALA A 64 3.52 -18.16 -8.81
C ALA A 64 3.50 -19.32 -9.82
N GLY A 65 2.67 -20.34 -9.54
CA GLY A 65 2.53 -21.51 -10.40
C GLY A 65 1.61 -21.30 -11.61
N GLN A 66 0.48 -20.61 -11.43
CA GLN A 66 -0.54 -20.45 -12.46
C GLN A 66 -0.36 -19.14 -13.26
N ARG A 67 -1.03 -19.03 -14.41
CA ARG A 67 -0.91 -17.87 -15.32
C ARG A 67 -2.29 -17.41 -15.75
N VAL A 68 -2.49 -16.10 -15.80
CA VAL A 68 -3.60 -15.47 -16.52
C VAL A 68 -3.05 -14.88 -17.82
N ALA A 69 -3.72 -15.14 -18.93
CA ALA A 69 -3.43 -14.52 -20.21
C ALA A 69 -3.83 -13.04 -20.17
N VAL A 70 -2.98 -12.17 -20.70
CA VAL A 70 -3.22 -10.73 -20.83
C VAL A 70 -3.09 -10.40 -22.30
N ASP A 71 -4.17 -10.62 -23.03
CA ASP A 71 -4.25 -10.36 -24.47
C ASP A 71 -4.68 -8.92 -24.71
N THR A 72 -3.85 -8.18 -25.45
CA THR A 72 -4.06 -6.75 -25.72
C THR A 72 -3.79 -6.46 -27.19
N PRO A 73 -4.32 -5.36 -27.76
CA PRO A 73 -3.92 -4.91 -29.10
C PRO A 73 -2.41 -4.65 -29.24
N GLN A 74 -1.70 -4.47 -28.13
CA GLN A 74 -0.24 -4.27 -28.05
C GLN A 74 0.54 -5.60 -27.93
N GLY A 75 -0.14 -6.74 -27.95
CA GLY A 75 0.42 -8.08 -27.87
C GLY A 75 -0.07 -8.90 -26.66
N ASN A 76 0.28 -10.18 -26.68
CA ASN A 76 -0.11 -11.15 -25.67
C ASN A 76 0.96 -11.26 -24.59
N ALA A 77 0.57 -11.33 -23.33
CA ALA A 77 1.47 -11.52 -22.20
C ALA A 77 0.85 -12.45 -21.14
N VAL A 78 1.61 -12.80 -20.11
CA VAL A 78 1.09 -13.58 -18.97
C VAL A 78 1.40 -12.93 -17.63
N LEU A 79 0.38 -12.90 -16.76
CA LEU A 79 0.50 -12.50 -15.36
C LEU A 79 0.65 -13.77 -14.49
N PRO A 80 1.73 -13.93 -13.69
CA PRO A 80 1.82 -14.99 -12.70
C PRO A 80 0.82 -14.76 -11.56
N VAL A 81 0.07 -15.82 -11.21
CA VAL A 81 -0.99 -15.78 -10.20
C VAL A 81 -0.89 -17.02 -9.30
N TYR A 82 -0.90 -16.82 -7.98
CA TYR A 82 -1.16 -17.91 -7.03
C TYR A 82 -2.66 -18.06 -6.91
N ALA A 83 -3.18 -19.29 -6.96
CA ALA A 83 -4.59 -19.56 -6.69
C ALA A 83 -4.75 -20.94 -6.03
N ASP A 84 -5.76 -21.07 -5.17
CA ASP A 84 -6.04 -22.31 -4.41
C ASP A 84 -6.98 -23.29 -5.15
N ARG A 85 -7.38 -22.92 -6.37
CA ARG A 85 -8.00 -23.78 -7.39
C ARG A 85 -7.30 -23.53 -8.73
N PRO A 86 -7.29 -24.49 -9.67
CA PRO A 86 -6.86 -24.22 -11.05
C PRO A 86 -7.77 -23.17 -11.69
N LEU A 87 -7.17 -22.19 -12.37
CA LEU A 87 -7.88 -21.14 -13.12
C LEU A 87 -8.44 -21.65 -14.47
N ASP A 88 -7.92 -22.77 -14.97
CA ASP A 88 -8.32 -23.39 -16.24
C ASP A 88 -9.41 -24.47 -16.08
N GLN A 89 -10.02 -24.60 -14.89
CA GLN A 89 -11.02 -25.60 -14.57
C GLN A 89 -12.25 -24.97 -13.92
N ALA A 90 -13.43 -25.53 -14.20
CA ALA A 90 -14.67 -25.04 -13.61
C ALA A 90 -14.69 -25.25 -12.09
N ALA A 91 -15.09 -24.20 -11.36
CA ALA A 91 -15.15 -24.17 -9.90
C ALA A 91 -16.58 -23.80 -9.44
N PRO A 92 -17.56 -24.72 -9.62
CA PRO A 92 -18.98 -24.42 -9.39
C PRO A 92 -19.35 -24.19 -7.92
N ASP A 93 -18.48 -24.53 -6.96
CA ASP A 93 -18.62 -24.24 -5.54
C ASP A 93 -18.15 -22.84 -5.13
N VAL A 94 -17.47 -22.12 -6.03
CA VAL A 94 -16.92 -20.78 -5.76
C VAL A 94 -18.03 -19.73 -5.88
N THR A 95 -18.39 -19.15 -4.74
CA THR A 95 -19.37 -18.05 -4.64
C THR A 95 -18.68 -16.70 -4.42
N ARG A 96 -17.41 -16.71 -3.98
CA ARG A 96 -16.60 -15.52 -3.75
C ARG A 96 -15.15 -15.72 -4.20
N VAL A 97 -14.54 -14.69 -4.77
CA VAL A 97 -13.09 -14.66 -5.02
C VAL A 97 -12.44 -13.54 -4.20
N PHE A 98 -11.36 -13.86 -3.51
CA PHE A 98 -10.45 -12.89 -2.89
C PHE A 98 -9.23 -12.68 -3.79
N VAL A 99 -9.05 -11.47 -4.31
CA VAL A 99 -7.87 -11.08 -5.10
C VAL A 99 -6.92 -10.28 -4.20
N VAL A 100 -5.86 -10.91 -3.71
CA VAL A 100 -4.94 -10.38 -2.69
C VAL A 100 -3.66 -9.83 -3.33
N ILE A 101 -3.51 -8.49 -3.30
CA ILE A 101 -2.41 -7.77 -3.94
C ILE A 101 -1.30 -7.48 -2.92
N HIS A 102 -0.08 -7.93 -3.25
CA HIS A 102 1.08 -7.89 -2.38
C HIS A 102 1.66 -6.49 -2.09
N GLY A 103 2.44 -6.42 -1.01
CA GLY A 103 3.23 -5.24 -0.66
C GLY A 103 4.44 -4.99 -1.56
N THR A 104 5.32 -4.07 -1.14
CA THR A 104 6.41 -3.58 -2.01
C THR A 104 7.49 -4.61 -2.33
N LEU A 105 7.52 -5.75 -1.62
CA LEU A 105 8.53 -6.80 -1.78
C LEU A 105 8.14 -7.88 -2.80
N ARG A 106 7.00 -7.70 -3.51
CA ARG A 106 6.55 -8.61 -4.59
C ARG A 106 6.32 -10.07 -4.15
N ASN A 107 6.20 -10.26 -2.84
CA ASN A 107 6.01 -11.53 -2.13
C ASN A 107 4.53 -11.97 -2.16
N ALA A 108 4.03 -12.24 -3.36
CA ALA A 108 2.67 -12.75 -3.58
C ALA A 108 2.42 -14.10 -2.88
N ASP A 109 3.46 -14.90 -2.69
CA ASP A 109 3.46 -16.14 -1.90
C ASP A 109 2.96 -15.92 -0.47
N ALA A 110 3.51 -14.93 0.23
CA ALA A 110 3.14 -14.62 1.61
C ALA A 110 1.74 -13.99 1.72
N TYR A 111 1.35 -13.17 0.73
CA TYR A 111 0.02 -12.56 0.68
C TYR A 111 -1.07 -13.58 0.32
N TYR A 112 -0.78 -14.53 -0.56
CA TYR A 112 -1.62 -15.70 -0.84
C TYR A 112 -1.81 -16.55 0.42
N ALA A 113 -0.73 -16.85 1.16
CA ALA A 113 -0.80 -17.56 2.43
C ALA A 113 -1.66 -16.80 3.47
N SER A 114 -1.52 -15.48 3.56
CA SER A 114 -2.35 -14.66 4.44
C SER A 114 -3.83 -14.68 4.02
N GLY A 115 -4.13 -14.64 2.72
CA GLY A 115 -5.50 -14.79 2.21
C GLY A 115 -6.10 -16.17 2.52
N ARG A 116 -5.29 -17.23 2.46
CA ARG A 116 -5.67 -18.59 2.86
C ARG A 116 -6.00 -18.67 4.37
N GLU A 117 -5.19 -18.04 5.22
CA GLU A 117 -5.41 -17.99 6.67
C GLU A 117 -6.67 -17.17 7.03
N VAL A 118 -6.96 -16.09 6.30
CA VAL A 118 -8.20 -15.30 6.44
C VAL A 118 -9.43 -16.17 6.16
N VAL A 119 -9.42 -16.97 5.09
CA VAL A 119 -10.54 -17.87 4.76
C VAL A 119 -10.70 -18.98 5.79
N GLU A 120 -9.60 -19.54 6.30
CA GLU A 120 -9.61 -20.54 7.37
C GLU A 120 -10.20 -19.96 8.67
N LYS A 121 -9.71 -18.79 9.11
CA LYS A 121 -10.15 -18.12 10.35
C LYS A 121 -11.61 -17.64 10.29
N ALA A 122 -12.13 -17.38 9.10
CA ALA A 122 -13.55 -17.06 8.89
C ALA A 122 -14.49 -18.28 9.06
N GLY A 123 -13.96 -19.50 9.10
CA GLY A 123 -14.72 -20.73 9.29
C GLY A 123 -15.88 -20.84 8.29
N ALA A 124 -17.11 -20.92 8.81
CA ALA A 124 -18.32 -21.03 7.99
C ALA A 124 -18.50 -19.87 6.98
N ALA A 125 -18.07 -18.64 7.32
CA ALA A 125 -18.15 -17.48 6.42
C ALA A 125 -17.13 -17.56 5.26
N GLY A 126 -16.05 -18.33 5.45
CA GLY A 126 -15.03 -18.59 4.42
C GLY A 126 -15.49 -19.58 3.34
N LYS A 127 -16.57 -20.35 3.56
CA LYS A 127 -17.04 -21.38 2.63
C LYS A 127 -17.34 -20.79 1.23
N GLY A 128 -16.89 -21.47 0.18
CA GLY A 128 -17.04 -21.02 -1.20
C GLY A 128 -16.16 -19.83 -1.60
N THR A 129 -15.17 -19.46 -0.77
CA THR A 129 -14.20 -18.41 -1.10
C THR A 129 -12.92 -18.99 -1.70
N MET A 130 -12.64 -18.65 -2.95
CA MET A 130 -11.37 -18.90 -3.64
C MET A 130 -10.37 -17.79 -3.31
N VAL A 131 -9.09 -18.12 -3.13
CA VAL A 131 -8.02 -17.16 -2.83
C VAL A 131 -7.07 -17.09 -4.01
N VAL A 132 -6.83 -15.87 -4.48
CA VAL A 132 -6.06 -15.57 -5.69
C VAL A 132 -5.10 -14.41 -5.40
N ALA A 133 -3.83 -14.49 -5.77
CA ALA A 133 -2.85 -13.43 -5.57
C ALA A 133 -2.03 -13.19 -6.86
N PRO A 134 -2.27 -12.10 -7.62
CA PRO A 134 -1.42 -11.73 -8.74
C PRO A 134 -0.04 -11.27 -8.27
N GLN A 135 0.99 -11.58 -9.05
CA GLN A 135 2.37 -11.24 -8.75
C GLN A 135 2.93 -10.26 -9.78
N PHE A 136 3.05 -8.99 -9.38
CA PHE A 136 3.62 -7.92 -10.19
C PHE A 136 5.15 -7.95 -10.09
N LEU A 137 5.79 -8.66 -11.02
CA LEU A 137 7.23 -8.87 -11.05
C LEU A 137 8.02 -7.68 -11.63
N THR A 138 9.33 -7.72 -11.45
CA THR A 138 10.34 -6.90 -12.13
C THR A 138 11.23 -7.75 -13.03
N ARG A 139 11.96 -7.11 -13.96
CA ARG A 139 12.94 -7.81 -14.81
C ARG A 139 14.06 -8.50 -14.00
N ALA A 140 14.30 -8.12 -12.74
CA ALA A 140 15.24 -8.83 -11.87
C ALA A 140 14.69 -10.21 -11.48
N ASP A 141 13.42 -10.27 -11.11
CA ASP A 141 12.72 -11.51 -10.77
C ASP A 141 12.66 -12.45 -11.99
N THR A 142 12.26 -11.95 -13.16
CA THR A 142 12.10 -12.81 -14.34
C THR A 142 13.42 -13.42 -14.81
N ARG A 143 14.54 -12.71 -14.63
CA ARG A 143 15.88 -13.26 -14.89
C ARG A 143 16.30 -14.29 -13.83
N ALA A 144 16.04 -14.02 -12.55
CA ALA A 144 16.42 -14.92 -11.46
C ALA A 144 15.72 -16.29 -11.54
N PHE A 145 14.49 -16.33 -12.08
CA PHE A 145 13.71 -17.56 -12.27
C PHE A 145 13.63 -18.04 -13.72
N SER A 146 14.43 -17.48 -14.64
CA SER A 146 14.44 -17.82 -16.08
C SER A 146 13.04 -17.89 -16.71
N LEU A 147 12.17 -16.93 -16.36
CA LEU A 147 10.77 -16.95 -16.79
C LEU A 147 10.63 -16.66 -18.30
N PRO A 148 9.58 -17.20 -18.97
CA PRO A 148 9.32 -16.93 -20.38
C PRO A 148 9.23 -15.43 -20.68
N ALA A 149 9.71 -15.01 -21.86
CA ALA A 149 9.74 -13.60 -22.29
C ALA A 149 8.37 -12.90 -22.24
N GLN A 150 7.28 -13.66 -22.40
CA GLN A 150 5.90 -13.17 -22.30
C GLN A 150 5.45 -12.82 -20.87
N THR A 151 6.27 -13.12 -19.85
CA THR A 151 5.93 -12.86 -18.45
C THR A 151 6.04 -11.37 -18.14
N LEU A 152 4.91 -10.77 -17.76
CA LEU A 152 4.83 -9.34 -17.43
C LEU A 152 5.80 -8.96 -16.32
N ALA A 153 6.52 -7.85 -16.53
CA ALA A 153 7.37 -7.29 -15.49
C ALA A 153 7.56 -5.77 -15.64
N TRP A 154 7.47 -5.06 -14.52
CA TRP A 154 7.52 -3.59 -14.44
C TRP A 154 8.83 -3.08 -13.81
N THR A 155 8.91 -1.76 -13.59
CA THR A 155 9.86 -1.20 -12.61
C THR A 155 9.33 -1.44 -11.19
N GLN A 156 10.22 -1.33 -10.19
CA GLN A 156 9.86 -1.53 -8.79
C GLN A 156 8.76 -0.58 -8.26
N GLU A 157 8.62 0.62 -8.84
CA GLU A 157 7.58 1.57 -8.47
C GLU A 157 6.38 1.61 -9.42
N GLY A 158 6.56 1.22 -10.69
CA GLY A 158 5.59 1.49 -11.75
C GLY A 158 4.36 0.59 -11.72
N TRP A 159 4.51 -0.68 -11.31
CA TRP A 159 3.34 -1.56 -11.14
C TRP A 159 2.32 -0.99 -10.14
N LYS A 160 2.78 -0.21 -9.14
CA LYS A 160 1.93 0.44 -8.12
C LYS A 160 1.11 1.61 -8.67
N GLY A 161 1.35 2.03 -9.91
CA GLY A 161 0.76 3.21 -10.53
C GLY A 161 0.22 2.98 -11.95
N GLY A 162 0.03 1.74 -12.39
CA GLY A 162 -0.49 1.49 -13.75
C GLY A 162 0.50 1.78 -14.88
N ASP A 163 1.80 1.93 -14.58
CA ASP A 163 2.82 2.21 -15.59
C ASP A 163 2.93 1.05 -16.60
N ALA A 164 3.47 1.36 -17.79
CA ALA A 164 3.80 0.38 -18.80
C ALA A 164 4.84 -0.65 -18.29
N ALA A 165 4.59 -1.93 -18.55
CA ALA A 165 5.54 -3.00 -18.32
C ALA A 165 6.81 -2.79 -19.15
N ARG A 166 7.91 -3.33 -18.64
CA ARG A 166 9.19 -3.37 -19.34
C ARG A 166 9.32 -4.61 -20.23
N GLN A 167 8.41 -5.57 -20.16
CA GLN A 167 8.32 -6.74 -21.06
C GLN A 167 6.95 -7.43 -20.90
N PRO A 168 6.47 -8.20 -21.90
CA PRO A 168 7.01 -8.27 -23.27
C PRO A 168 6.77 -6.97 -24.05
N GLY A 169 5.65 -6.28 -23.79
CA GLY A 169 5.28 -4.98 -24.35
C GLY A 169 4.90 -3.96 -23.26
N PRO A 170 4.47 -2.74 -23.63
CA PRO A 170 4.18 -1.64 -22.71
C PRO A 170 2.80 -1.77 -22.00
N ILE A 171 2.46 -2.97 -21.52
CA ILE A 171 1.16 -3.29 -20.92
C ILE A 171 1.06 -2.68 -19.51
N SER A 172 -0.03 -1.96 -19.21
CA SER A 172 -0.26 -1.38 -17.87
C SER A 172 -0.47 -2.49 -16.83
N SER A 173 -0.01 -2.27 -15.58
CA SER A 173 -0.41 -3.15 -14.46
C SER A 173 -1.90 -3.09 -14.15
N PHE A 174 -2.61 -2.02 -14.56
CA PHE A 174 -4.06 -1.96 -14.50
C PHE A 174 -4.70 -2.85 -15.57
N THR A 175 -4.22 -2.84 -16.81
CA THR A 175 -4.65 -3.80 -17.85
C THR A 175 -4.41 -5.26 -17.47
N ALA A 176 -3.31 -5.55 -16.77
CA ALA A 176 -3.05 -6.89 -16.24
C ALA A 176 -4.04 -7.28 -15.13
N LEU A 177 -4.51 -6.33 -14.33
CA LEU A 177 -5.55 -6.55 -13.33
C LEU A 177 -6.96 -6.63 -13.96
N ASP A 178 -7.25 -5.86 -15.02
CA ASP A 178 -8.47 -6.01 -15.81
C ASP A 178 -8.57 -7.44 -16.36
N ALA A 179 -7.51 -7.96 -17.01
CA ALA A 179 -7.50 -9.34 -17.52
C ALA A 179 -7.76 -10.41 -16.43
N LEU A 180 -7.22 -10.19 -15.22
CA LEU A 180 -7.50 -11.06 -14.06
C LEU A 180 -8.96 -10.96 -13.57
N LEU A 181 -9.54 -9.77 -13.56
CA LEU A 181 -10.94 -9.58 -13.14
C LEU A 181 -11.92 -10.10 -14.20
N ALA A 182 -11.64 -9.88 -15.48
CA ALA A 182 -12.42 -10.35 -16.62
C ALA A 182 -12.52 -11.89 -16.65
N HIS A 183 -11.44 -12.58 -16.27
CA HIS A 183 -11.43 -14.04 -16.14
C HIS A 183 -12.51 -14.56 -15.17
N PHE A 184 -12.81 -13.82 -14.08
CA PHE A 184 -13.88 -14.18 -13.14
C PHE A 184 -15.29 -13.83 -13.65
N ALA A 185 -15.45 -13.18 -14.80
CA ALA A 185 -16.75 -13.00 -15.43
C ALA A 185 -17.26 -14.27 -16.16
N ASP A 186 -16.38 -15.24 -16.42
CA ASP A 186 -16.73 -16.47 -17.16
C ASP A 186 -17.67 -17.37 -16.34
N ARG A 187 -18.95 -17.42 -16.75
CA ARG A 187 -19.99 -18.25 -16.11
C ARG A 187 -19.88 -19.74 -16.40
N SER A 188 -19.07 -20.16 -17.37
CA SER A 188 -18.76 -21.59 -17.60
C SER A 188 -17.75 -22.12 -16.57
N LEU A 189 -16.82 -21.25 -16.13
CA LEU A 189 -15.89 -21.55 -15.04
C LEU A 189 -16.51 -21.28 -13.66
N TYR A 190 -17.22 -20.16 -13.50
CA TYR A 190 -17.69 -19.63 -12.22
C TYR A 190 -19.22 -19.38 -12.18
N PRO A 191 -20.06 -20.44 -12.34
CA PRO A 191 -21.50 -20.30 -12.44
C PRO A 191 -22.16 -19.73 -11.16
N ALA A 192 -21.59 -20.02 -9.98
CA ALA A 192 -22.14 -19.60 -8.67
C ALA A 192 -21.52 -18.30 -8.12
N LEU A 193 -20.56 -17.69 -8.82
CA LEU A 193 -19.84 -16.52 -8.31
C LEU A 193 -20.75 -15.30 -8.20
N SER A 194 -20.85 -14.73 -7.00
CA SER A 194 -21.66 -13.54 -6.71
C SER A 194 -20.85 -12.36 -6.21
N SER A 195 -19.59 -12.55 -5.81
CA SER A 195 -18.75 -11.44 -5.34
C SER A 195 -17.25 -11.62 -5.59
N VAL A 196 -16.58 -10.53 -5.97
CA VAL A 196 -15.11 -10.42 -5.98
C VAL A 196 -14.70 -9.34 -4.98
N VAL A 197 -13.84 -9.70 -4.04
CA VAL A 197 -13.24 -8.76 -3.10
C VAL A 197 -11.76 -8.60 -3.45
N VAL A 198 -11.41 -7.42 -3.95
CA VAL A 198 -10.01 -7.08 -4.28
C VAL A 198 -9.40 -6.39 -3.07
N ILE A 199 -8.31 -6.94 -2.58
CA ILE A 199 -7.70 -6.63 -1.28
C ILE A 199 -6.26 -6.23 -1.53
N GLY A 200 -5.83 -5.08 -1.02
CA GLY A 200 -4.44 -4.65 -1.12
C GLY A 200 -3.94 -4.15 0.23
N HIS A 201 -2.70 -4.45 0.58
CA HIS A 201 -2.03 -3.79 1.71
C HIS A 201 -0.73 -3.10 1.26
N SER A 202 -0.40 -1.95 1.87
CA SER A 202 0.86 -1.23 1.63
C SER A 202 1.02 -0.77 0.16
N ALA A 203 1.99 -1.32 -0.59
CA ALA A 203 2.12 -1.05 -2.02
C ALA A 203 0.98 -1.66 -2.86
N GLY A 204 0.36 -2.76 -2.40
CA GLY A 204 -0.80 -3.34 -3.05
C GLY A 204 -2.05 -2.47 -2.87
N ALA A 205 -2.22 -1.87 -1.69
CA ALA A 205 -3.26 -0.86 -1.45
C ALA A 205 -3.07 0.39 -2.30
N GLN A 206 -1.81 0.80 -2.54
CA GLN A 206 -1.46 1.89 -3.44
C GLN A 206 -1.83 1.61 -4.91
N LEU A 207 -1.61 0.39 -5.40
CA LEU A 207 -2.12 -0.03 -6.71
C LEU A 207 -3.65 0.01 -6.68
N LEU A 208 -4.23 -0.65 -5.70
CA LEU A 208 -5.67 -0.89 -5.60
C LEU A 208 -6.48 0.40 -5.52
N GLN A 209 -6.03 1.40 -4.75
CA GLN A 209 -6.73 2.69 -4.64
C GLN A 209 -6.78 3.40 -5.99
N ARG A 210 -5.67 3.41 -6.74
CA ARG A 210 -5.57 4.02 -8.07
C ARG A 210 -6.32 3.23 -9.13
N TYR A 211 -6.34 1.91 -9.03
CA TYR A 211 -7.16 1.04 -9.87
C TYR A 211 -8.66 1.19 -9.55
N ALA A 212 -9.04 1.38 -8.29
CA ALA A 212 -10.42 1.68 -7.92
C ALA A 212 -10.88 3.04 -8.48
N VAL A 213 -9.98 3.98 -8.79
CA VAL A 213 -10.27 5.20 -9.56
C VAL A 213 -10.34 4.91 -11.07
N ALA A 214 -9.25 4.39 -11.66
CA ALA A 214 -9.07 4.35 -13.12
C ALA A 214 -9.51 3.05 -13.81
N GLY A 215 -9.61 1.94 -13.08
CA GLY A 215 -9.97 0.62 -13.60
C GLY A 215 -11.40 0.58 -14.14
N HIS A 216 -11.68 -0.31 -15.10
CA HIS A 216 -13.01 -0.47 -15.69
C HIS A 216 -13.64 -1.84 -15.48
N GLU A 217 -12.85 -2.89 -15.27
CA GLU A 217 -13.38 -4.27 -15.21
C GLU A 217 -14.26 -4.55 -14.00
N GLY A 218 -14.07 -3.81 -12.89
CA GLY A 218 -14.98 -3.88 -11.75
C GLY A 218 -16.43 -3.52 -12.11
N ASP A 219 -16.63 -2.56 -13.01
CA ASP A 219 -17.97 -2.18 -13.46
C ASP A 219 -18.54 -3.23 -14.43
N ALA A 220 -17.69 -3.97 -15.16
CA ALA A 220 -18.09 -5.07 -16.02
C ALA A 220 -18.57 -6.28 -15.21
N LEU A 221 -17.84 -6.65 -14.16
CA LEU A 221 -18.26 -7.65 -13.18
C LEU A 221 -19.61 -7.30 -12.54
N VAL A 222 -19.80 -6.05 -12.11
CA VAL A 222 -21.09 -5.60 -11.55
C VAL A 222 -22.23 -5.72 -12.57
N ARG A 223 -22.01 -5.34 -13.84
CA ARG A 223 -23.00 -5.57 -14.92
C ARG A 223 -23.28 -7.06 -15.18
N ALA A 224 -22.33 -7.95 -14.91
CA ALA A 224 -22.50 -9.40 -14.98
C ALA A 224 -23.14 -10.01 -13.71
N GLY A 225 -23.61 -9.19 -12.76
CA GLY A 225 -24.22 -9.64 -11.51
C GLY A 225 -23.21 -10.14 -10.46
N ILE A 226 -21.97 -9.67 -10.51
CA ILE A 226 -20.90 -10.02 -9.57
C ILE A 226 -20.52 -8.77 -8.77
N ALA A 227 -20.84 -8.75 -7.47
CA ALA A 227 -20.60 -7.61 -6.60
C ALA A 227 -19.09 -7.42 -6.31
N VAL A 228 -18.54 -6.26 -6.69
CA VAL A 228 -17.12 -5.93 -6.47
C VAL A 228 -16.94 -5.05 -5.23
N ARG A 229 -16.01 -5.43 -4.34
CA ARG A 229 -15.57 -4.61 -3.20
C ARG A 229 -14.06 -4.39 -3.26
N TYR A 230 -13.62 -3.16 -3.01
CA TYR A 230 -12.21 -2.79 -2.91
C TYR A 230 -11.83 -2.55 -1.45
N VAL A 231 -10.82 -3.26 -0.94
CA VAL A 231 -10.34 -3.12 0.44
C VAL A 231 -8.90 -2.63 0.45
N VAL A 232 -8.75 -1.33 0.71
CA VAL A 232 -7.50 -0.56 0.61
C VAL A 232 -6.89 -0.43 2.00
N ALA A 233 -5.91 -1.29 2.33
CA ALA A 233 -5.33 -1.35 3.68
C ALA A 233 -3.96 -0.67 3.79
N ASN A 234 -3.82 0.30 4.69
CA ASN A 234 -2.55 1.00 4.98
C ASN A 234 -1.70 1.38 3.74
N PRO A 235 -2.25 2.02 2.68
CA PRO A 235 -1.41 2.49 1.58
C PRO A 235 -0.46 3.59 2.05
N SER A 236 0.67 3.71 1.35
CA SER A 236 1.68 4.74 1.66
C SER A 236 1.33 6.11 1.09
N SER A 237 0.48 6.17 0.06
CA SER A 237 0.05 7.39 -0.61
C SER A 237 -1.24 7.14 -1.39
N TYR A 238 -2.01 8.21 -1.59
CA TYR A 238 -3.28 8.23 -2.30
C TYR A 238 -3.18 9.09 -3.56
N LEU A 239 -4.06 8.85 -4.52
CA LEU A 239 -4.32 9.73 -5.66
C LEU A 239 -5.43 10.73 -5.27
N TYR A 240 -5.15 12.02 -5.37
CA TYR A 240 -6.12 13.11 -5.23
C TYR A 240 -6.59 13.59 -6.61
N PHE A 241 -7.78 14.16 -6.70
CA PHE A 241 -8.39 14.63 -7.96
C PHE A 241 -8.07 16.09 -8.31
N ASP A 242 -7.49 16.82 -7.36
CA ASP A 242 -7.07 18.22 -7.47
C ASP A 242 -5.80 18.46 -6.63
N ASP A 243 -5.48 19.73 -6.39
CA ASP A 243 -4.29 20.22 -5.68
C ASP A 243 -4.46 20.23 -4.15
N GLU A 244 -5.65 19.91 -3.61
CA GLU A 244 -5.89 20.01 -2.16
C GLU A 244 -5.10 18.95 -1.40
N ARG A 245 -4.26 19.38 -0.45
CA ARG A 245 -3.51 18.49 0.45
C ARG A 245 -3.69 18.95 1.90
N PRO A 246 -3.61 18.01 2.87
CA PRO A 246 -3.59 18.34 4.30
C PRO A 246 -2.49 19.35 4.67
N ASP A 247 -1.31 19.22 4.09
CA ASP A 247 -0.31 20.29 4.05
C ASP A 247 -0.46 21.11 2.77
N GLY A 248 -1.39 22.08 2.79
CA GLY A 248 -1.61 22.99 1.67
C GLY A 248 -0.43 23.93 1.41
N GLN A 249 0.47 24.15 2.37
CA GLN A 249 1.66 25.00 2.19
C GLN A 249 2.73 24.31 1.36
N ALA A 250 2.86 22.98 1.47
CA ALA A 250 3.73 22.17 0.61
C ALA A 250 3.41 22.32 -0.90
N ILE A 251 2.16 22.66 -1.23
CA ILE A 251 1.67 22.91 -2.59
C ILE A 251 1.76 24.40 -2.95
N ALA A 252 1.12 25.26 -2.13
CA ALA A 252 0.97 26.69 -2.43
C ALA A 252 2.30 27.45 -2.56
N GLY A 253 3.37 26.98 -1.92
CA GLY A 253 4.72 27.55 -2.04
C GLY A 253 5.52 27.07 -3.26
N GLY A 254 4.98 26.18 -4.10
CA GLY A 254 5.74 25.52 -5.18
C GLY A 254 6.85 24.60 -4.69
N THR A 255 6.90 24.31 -3.39
CA THR A 255 7.96 23.53 -2.73
C THR A 255 7.89 22.03 -3.02
N CYS A 256 6.74 21.53 -3.46
CA CYS A 256 6.57 20.16 -3.93
C CYS A 256 5.77 20.10 -5.25
N PRO A 257 6.39 20.44 -6.39
CA PRO A 257 5.69 20.40 -7.69
C PRO A 257 5.20 18.98 -8.04
N ARG A 258 5.91 17.96 -7.55
CA ARG A 258 5.62 16.54 -7.80
C ARG A 258 4.38 16.00 -7.07
N ALA A 259 3.66 16.83 -6.32
CA ALA A 259 2.45 16.42 -5.61
C ALA A 259 1.21 16.36 -6.50
N ASN A 260 1.21 17.08 -7.64
CA ASN A 260 0.15 17.02 -8.65
C ASN A 260 0.49 16.01 -9.77
N GLU A 261 1.77 15.69 -9.94
CA GLU A 261 2.23 14.59 -10.80
C GLU A 261 1.60 13.25 -10.39
N TRP A 262 1.38 12.40 -11.40
CA TRP A 262 1.15 10.99 -11.19
C TRP A 262 2.32 10.38 -10.39
N LYS A 263 2.08 9.66 -9.29
CA LYS A 263 0.86 8.95 -8.90
C LYS A 263 0.14 9.55 -7.67
N TYR A 264 0.31 10.85 -7.43
CA TYR A 264 -0.24 11.58 -6.28
C TYR A 264 -1.36 12.54 -6.68
N GLY A 265 -1.23 13.18 -7.85
CA GLY A 265 -2.33 13.77 -8.61
C GLY A 265 -2.43 13.13 -10.01
N LEU A 266 -3.10 13.82 -10.93
CA LEU A 266 -3.45 13.31 -12.26
C LEU A 266 -2.53 13.81 -13.40
N GLU A 267 -1.62 14.74 -13.13
CA GLU A 267 -0.74 15.29 -14.17
C GLU A 267 0.24 14.22 -14.70
N SER A 268 0.44 14.18 -16.01
CA SER A 268 1.36 13.21 -16.67
C SER A 268 1.06 11.73 -16.35
N ALA A 269 -0.21 11.38 -16.09
CA ALA A 269 -0.61 10.00 -15.82
C ALA A 269 -0.36 9.05 -17.02
N PRO A 270 -0.15 7.73 -16.78
CA PRO A 270 0.05 6.74 -17.83
C PRO A 270 -1.11 6.71 -18.83
N PRO A 271 -0.89 6.27 -20.09
CA PRO A 271 -1.93 6.28 -21.14
C PRO A 271 -3.25 5.59 -20.76
N TYR A 272 -3.20 4.58 -19.89
CA TYR A 272 -4.39 3.91 -19.33
C TYR A 272 -5.33 4.87 -18.58
N VAL A 273 -4.75 5.84 -17.87
CA VAL A 273 -5.47 6.83 -17.05
C VAL A 273 -5.74 8.08 -17.88
N ALA A 274 -4.73 8.59 -18.59
CA ALA A 274 -4.81 9.84 -19.36
C ALA A 274 -5.73 9.78 -20.60
N SER A 275 -6.17 8.58 -21.01
CA SER A 275 -7.18 8.40 -22.06
C SER A 275 -8.63 8.48 -21.56
N GLN A 276 -8.86 8.66 -20.25
CA GLN A 276 -10.18 8.71 -19.64
C GLN A 276 -10.54 10.12 -19.17
N ASP A 277 -11.83 10.45 -19.19
CA ASP A 277 -12.33 11.71 -18.61
C ASP A 277 -12.24 11.69 -17.08
N VAL A 278 -11.53 12.67 -16.51
CA VAL A 278 -11.27 12.78 -15.08
C VAL A 278 -12.55 12.91 -14.25
N ARG A 279 -13.55 13.65 -14.74
CA ARG A 279 -14.83 13.80 -14.02
C ARG A 279 -15.57 12.47 -13.97
N ALA A 280 -15.57 11.72 -15.06
CA ALA A 280 -16.12 10.37 -15.11
C ALA A 280 -15.33 9.37 -14.24
N LEU A 281 -14.00 9.50 -14.10
CA LEU A 281 -13.22 8.70 -13.15
C LEU A 281 -13.71 8.93 -11.71
N GLU A 282 -13.81 10.18 -11.31
CA GLU A 282 -14.23 10.60 -9.98
C GLU A 282 -15.67 10.18 -9.64
N THR A 283 -16.61 10.46 -10.55
CA THR A 283 -18.03 10.10 -10.40
C THR A 283 -18.21 8.59 -10.22
N ARG A 284 -17.45 7.77 -10.96
CA ARG A 284 -17.47 6.30 -10.77
C ARG A 284 -16.80 5.90 -9.46
N TYR A 285 -15.70 6.55 -9.08
CA TYR A 285 -14.96 6.20 -7.88
C TYR A 285 -15.79 6.33 -6.61
N VAL A 286 -16.46 7.46 -6.42
CA VAL A 286 -17.19 7.74 -5.16
C VAL A 286 -18.41 6.84 -4.96
N ALA A 287 -18.99 6.34 -6.06
CA ALA A 287 -20.07 5.36 -6.06
C ALA A 287 -19.58 3.89 -5.88
N ARG A 288 -18.28 3.59 -6.05
CA ARG A 288 -17.74 2.24 -5.86
C ARG A 288 -17.65 1.88 -4.38
N HIS A 289 -17.88 0.60 -4.07
CA HIS A 289 -17.73 0.07 -2.71
C HIS A 289 -16.24 -0.04 -2.34
N VAL A 290 -15.67 1.04 -1.81
CA VAL A 290 -14.30 1.11 -1.29
C VAL A 290 -14.33 1.16 0.24
N VAL A 291 -13.55 0.30 0.89
CA VAL A 291 -13.28 0.35 2.32
C VAL A 291 -11.79 0.62 2.55
N TYR A 292 -11.49 1.71 3.25
CA TYR A 292 -10.15 1.99 3.75
C TYR A 292 -9.97 1.31 5.10
N LEU A 293 -9.21 0.21 5.13
CA LEU A 293 -8.95 -0.55 6.35
C LEU A 293 -7.65 -0.02 6.97
N LEU A 294 -7.74 0.77 8.03
CA LEU A 294 -6.59 1.54 8.56
C LEU A 294 -6.15 1.03 9.94
N GLY A 295 -4.88 0.64 10.08
CA GLY A 295 -4.33 0.17 11.35
C GLY A 295 -4.05 1.34 12.30
N GLN A 296 -4.65 1.33 13.49
CA GLN A 296 -4.48 2.42 14.47
C GLN A 296 -3.04 2.61 14.96
N ALA A 297 -2.20 1.57 14.86
CA ALA A 297 -0.78 1.64 15.19
C ALA A 297 0.13 1.85 13.97
N ASP A 298 -0.40 2.13 12.77
CA ASP A 298 0.40 2.47 11.57
C ASP A 298 0.78 3.97 11.55
N THR A 299 1.47 4.36 12.62
CA THR A 299 1.81 5.75 12.98
C THR A 299 3.32 6.04 12.91
N ASN A 300 4.14 5.07 12.51
CA ASN A 300 5.59 5.23 12.39
C ASN A 300 5.99 5.82 11.02
N PRO A 301 6.60 7.02 10.95
CA PRO A 301 6.93 7.69 9.70
C PRO A 301 8.26 7.22 9.05
N TYR A 302 8.90 6.17 9.59
CA TYR A 302 10.23 5.72 9.15
C TYR A 302 10.32 4.25 8.75
N THR A 303 9.35 3.40 9.14
CA THR A 303 9.44 1.95 8.97
C THR A 303 8.61 1.38 7.81
N HIS A 304 8.86 0.11 7.48
CA HIS A 304 8.12 -0.67 6.48
C HIS A 304 7.97 -0.01 5.09
N PHE A 305 9.05 0.61 4.60
CA PHE A 305 9.10 1.22 3.26
C PHE A 305 8.03 2.31 3.04
N ILE A 306 7.73 3.12 4.07
CA ILE A 306 6.87 4.29 3.88
C ILE A 306 7.48 5.29 2.89
N ASP A 307 6.62 5.90 2.09
CA ASP A 307 6.97 6.88 1.08
C ASP A 307 7.19 8.22 1.78
N ARG A 308 8.40 8.76 1.62
CA ARG A 308 8.86 10.02 2.23
C ARG A 308 9.22 11.06 1.17
N SER A 309 8.78 10.87 -0.08
CA SER A 309 8.80 11.93 -1.08
C SER A 309 7.98 13.13 -0.59
N CYS A 310 8.28 14.34 -1.05
CA CYS A 310 7.51 15.53 -0.66
C CYS A 310 6.01 15.35 -0.97
N ALA A 311 5.70 14.68 -2.09
CA ALA A 311 4.33 14.45 -2.56
C ALA A 311 3.53 13.55 -1.61
N ALA A 312 4.17 12.50 -1.06
CA ALA A 312 3.56 11.66 -0.05
C ALA A 312 3.52 12.33 1.33
N MET A 313 4.52 13.15 1.67
CA MET A 313 4.55 13.89 2.95
C MET A 313 3.48 14.99 3.01
N ALA A 314 3.14 15.63 1.90
CA ALA A 314 2.05 16.60 1.82
C ALA A 314 0.68 15.99 2.20
N GLN A 315 0.53 14.66 2.06
CA GLN A 315 -0.66 13.91 2.45
C GLN A 315 -0.70 13.59 3.96
N GLY A 316 0.40 13.81 4.69
CA GLY A 316 0.51 13.56 6.13
C GLY A 316 1.77 12.78 6.55
N PRO A 317 2.06 12.70 7.85
CA PRO A 317 3.32 12.14 8.37
C PRO A 317 3.42 10.61 8.27
N TYR A 318 2.32 9.89 8.44
CA TYR A 318 2.27 8.41 8.50
C TYR A 318 0.96 7.88 7.89
N ARG A 319 0.86 6.56 7.69
CA ARG A 319 -0.18 5.95 6.84
C ARG A 319 -1.60 6.12 7.39
N LEU A 320 -1.80 6.00 8.70
CA LEU A 320 -3.08 6.28 9.34
C LEU A 320 -3.56 7.71 9.06
N ALA A 321 -2.73 8.72 9.34
CA ALA A 321 -3.05 10.13 9.08
C ALA A 321 -3.35 10.39 7.60
N ARG A 322 -2.55 9.81 6.68
CA ARG A 322 -2.79 9.92 5.23
C ARG A 322 -4.15 9.37 4.81
N GLY A 323 -4.58 8.26 5.40
CA GLY A 323 -5.87 7.63 5.09
C GLY A 323 -7.07 8.40 5.63
N LEU A 324 -7.00 8.84 6.88
CA LEU A 324 -8.05 9.68 7.48
C LEU A 324 -8.20 10.99 6.71
N ALA A 325 -7.08 11.69 6.44
CA ALA A 325 -7.11 12.97 5.75
C ALA A 325 -7.54 12.85 4.27
N TYR A 326 -7.22 11.74 3.59
CA TYR A 326 -7.76 11.47 2.26
C TYR A 326 -9.28 11.20 2.28
N PHE A 327 -9.79 10.54 3.32
CA PHE A 327 -11.23 10.31 3.44
C PHE A 327 -12.00 11.59 3.80
N ASP A 328 -11.44 12.45 4.65
CA ASP A 328 -12.00 13.77 4.93
C ASP A 328 -12.05 14.66 3.68
N TYR A 329 -11.00 14.60 2.84
CA TYR A 329 -10.98 15.21 1.51
C TYR A 329 -12.13 14.71 0.62
N LEU A 330 -12.32 13.38 0.52
CA LEU A 330 -13.44 12.82 -0.25
C LEU A 330 -14.79 13.28 0.31
N LYS A 331 -15.00 13.28 1.62
CA LYS A 331 -16.25 13.74 2.25
C LYS A 331 -16.54 15.22 2.00
N LYS A 332 -15.51 16.07 2.01
CA LYS A 332 -15.63 17.50 1.69
C LYS A 332 -16.04 17.72 0.23
N ARG A 333 -15.48 16.91 -0.68
CA ARG A 333 -15.67 17.01 -2.12
C ARG A 333 -16.95 16.33 -2.61
N HIS A 334 -17.43 15.32 -1.88
CA HIS A 334 -18.62 14.51 -2.12
C HIS A 334 -19.52 14.45 -0.88
N PRO A 335 -20.17 15.58 -0.52
CA PRO A 335 -20.94 15.69 0.72
C PRO A 335 -22.23 14.88 0.73
N ASP A 336 -22.75 14.44 -0.42
CA ASP A 336 -24.07 13.79 -0.54
C ASP A 336 -24.03 12.40 -1.22
N ASP A 337 -22.93 12.04 -1.88
CA ASP A 337 -22.82 10.91 -2.82
C ASP A 337 -21.68 9.92 -2.55
N LEU A 338 -20.94 10.07 -1.43
CA LEU A 338 -19.81 9.18 -1.11
C LEU A 338 -20.29 7.83 -0.54
N ALA A 339 -20.19 6.75 -1.33
CA ALA A 339 -20.58 5.38 -0.95
C ALA A 339 -19.47 4.55 -0.25
N GLN A 340 -18.39 5.22 0.15
CA GLN A 340 -17.18 4.61 0.71
C GLN A 340 -17.14 4.73 2.24
N GLN A 341 -16.21 4.04 2.90
CA GLN A 341 -16.03 4.14 4.35
C GLN A 341 -14.58 3.86 4.80
N VAL A 342 -14.18 4.46 5.92
CA VAL A 342 -13.02 4.05 6.72
C VAL A 342 -13.48 3.06 7.79
N VAL A 343 -12.73 1.98 7.97
CA VAL A 343 -12.81 1.09 9.14
C VAL A 343 -11.42 1.02 9.76
N GLU A 344 -11.29 1.49 11.00
CA GLU A 344 -10.04 1.40 11.75
C GLU A 344 -9.90 0.03 12.43
N VAL A 345 -8.66 -0.45 12.54
CA VAL A 345 -8.30 -1.72 13.19
C VAL A 345 -7.51 -1.42 14.46
N PRO A 346 -8.13 -1.55 15.66
CA PRO A 346 -7.45 -1.24 16.92
C PRO A 346 -6.20 -2.08 17.16
N GLY A 347 -5.14 -1.44 17.64
CA GLY A 347 -3.89 -2.09 18.04
C GLY A 347 -3.02 -2.67 16.91
N VAL A 348 -3.50 -2.70 15.67
CA VAL A 348 -2.74 -3.24 14.52
C VAL A 348 -1.98 -2.13 13.80
N GLY A 349 -0.72 -2.39 13.45
CA GLY A 349 0.15 -1.49 12.70
C GLY A 349 0.26 -1.88 11.22
N HIS A 350 1.47 -1.79 10.67
CA HIS A 350 1.76 -2.13 9.26
C HIS A 350 1.89 -3.64 8.99
N ASP A 351 0.94 -4.44 9.50
CA ASP A 351 0.92 -5.89 9.40
C ASP A 351 -0.24 -6.39 8.53
N ASN A 352 0.08 -6.92 7.35
CA ASN A 352 -0.92 -7.45 6.43
C ASN A 352 -1.80 -8.58 7.02
N LEU A 353 -1.23 -9.48 7.81
CA LEU A 353 -1.93 -10.63 8.37
C LEU A 353 -2.77 -10.18 9.56
N GLY A 354 -2.17 -9.37 10.44
CA GLY A 354 -2.89 -8.75 11.56
C GLY A 354 -4.10 -7.92 11.10
N MET A 355 -3.95 -7.15 10.01
CA MET A 355 -5.03 -6.35 9.45
C MET A 355 -6.19 -7.22 8.95
N PHE A 356 -5.91 -8.20 8.08
CA PHE A 356 -6.96 -9.01 7.43
C PHE A 356 -7.58 -10.07 8.33
N THR A 357 -6.83 -10.61 9.30
CA THR A 357 -7.33 -11.62 10.26
C THR A 357 -7.90 -10.99 11.54
N SER A 358 -7.89 -9.66 11.68
CA SER A 358 -8.59 -8.96 12.77
C SER A 358 -10.11 -9.12 12.66
N ALA A 359 -10.84 -8.90 13.76
CA ALA A 359 -12.30 -8.95 13.73
C ALA A 359 -12.91 -7.91 12.76
N CYS A 360 -12.31 -6.73 12.66
CA CYS A 360 -12.69 -5.68 11.71
C CYS A 360 -12.38 -6.11 10.26
N GLY A 361 -11.19 -6.67 10.02
CA GLY A 361 -10.77 -7.19 8.72
C GLY A 361 -11.70 -8.29 8.22
N LEU A 362 -11.95 -9.32 9.03
CA LEU A 362 -12.88 -10.40 8.70
C LEU A 362 -14.28 -9.86 8.37
N ALA A 363 -14.82 -8.96 9.19
CA ALA A 363 -16.14 -8.38 8.93
C ALA A 363 -16.20 -7.61 7.60
N VAL A 364 -15.20 -6.76 7.29
CA VAL A 364 -15.10 -6.05 6.00
C VAL A 364 -14.96 -7.00 4.80
N LEU A 365 -14.09 -8.00 4.92
CA LEU A 365 -13.78 -8.93 3.83
C LEU A 365 -14.97 -9.83 3.49
N PHE A 366 -15.69 -10.32 4.49
CA PHE A 366 -16.87 -11.18 4.29
C PHE A 366 -18.19 -10.41 4.19
N GLY A 367 -18.20 -9.09 4.41
CA GLY A 367 -19.41 -8.25 4.37
C GLY A 367 -20.35 -8.49 5.54
N GLN A 368 -19.81 -8.84 6.72
CA GLN A 368 -20.56 -9.07 7.95
C GLN A 368 -20.74 -7.76 8.73
N ALA A 369 -21.60 -7.79 9.75
CA ALA A 369 -21.74 -6.67 10.68
C ALA A 369 -20.40 -6.37 11.37
N LEU A 370 -20.01 -5.09 11.38
CA LEU A 370 -18.77 -4.64 12.03
C LEU A 370 -18.91 -4.76 13.56
N PRO A 371 -17.91 -5.32 14.27
CA PRO A 371 -17.82 -5.26 15.71
C PRO A 371 -17.86 -3.81 16.23
N GLN A 372 -18.53 -3.56 17.35
CA GLN A 372 -18.58 -2.23 17.99
C GLN A 372 -17.19 -1.66 18.36
N SER A 373 -16.18 -2.53 18.47
CA SER A 373 -14.79 -2.15 18.73
C SER A 373 -14.05 -1.60 17.50
N CYS A 374 -14.63 -1.67 16.30
CA CYS A 374 -14.05 -1.14 15.07
C CYS A 374 -14.57 0.30 14.85
N PRO A 375 -13.74 1.35 14.97
CA PRO A 375 -14.16 2.70 14.62
C PRO A 375 -14.49 2.79 13.13
N VAL A 376 -15.58 3.47 12.80
CA VAL A 376 -16.06 3.62 11.42
C VAL A 376 -16.26 5.10 11.13
N VAL A 377 -15.69 5.58 10.02
CA VAL A 377 -16.08 6.86 9.42
C VAL A 377 -16.79 6.53 8.11
N ALA A 378 -18.12 6.60 8.12
CA ALA A 378 -18.91 6.40 6.92
C ALA A 378 -18.85 7.62 6.00
N GLY A 379 -19.01 7.34 4.70
CA GLY A 379 -19.42 8.33 3.70
C GLY A 379 -20.88 8.73 3.89
N THR A 380 -21.41 9.45 2.90
CA THR A 380 -22.66 10.21 3.00
C THR A 380 -23.79 9.63 2.15
N ALA A 381 -23.47 8.80 1.15
CA ALA A 381 -24.48 8.09 0.40
C ALA A 381 -25.26 7.14 1.32
N PRO A 382 -26.58 6.95 1.11
CA PRO A 382 -27.34 5.92 1.79
C PRO A 382 -26.64 4.56 1.61
N ALA A 383 -26.53 3.79 2.69
CA ALA A 383 -25.90 2.48 2.64
C ALA A 383 -26.59 1.63 1.57
N VAL A 384 -25.88 1.40 0.45
CA VAL A 384 -26.32 0.48 -0.59
C VAL A 384 -26.33 -0.89 0.07
N ARG A 385 -27.53 -1.31 0.50
CA ARG A 385 -27.71 -2.64 1.06
C ARG A 385 -27.28 -3.62 0.00
N ALA A 386 -26.21 -4.36 0.29
CA ALA A 386 -25.91 -5.60 -0.40
C ALA A 386 -26.94 -6.65 0.05
N GLU A 387 -28.21 -6.42 -0.31
CA GLU A 387 -29.23 -7.46 -0.37
C GLU A 387 -28.84 -8.39 -1.53
N LEU A 388 -27.97 -9.34 -1.21
CA LEU A 388 -27.97 -10.62 -1.90
C LEU A 388 -29.18 -11.41 -1.38
N PRO A 389 -29.97 -12.05 -2.27
CA PRO A 389 -31.01 -13.00 -1.88
C PRO A 389 -30.44 -14.28 -1.27
#